data_AF-A0A3C0J460-F1
#
_entry.id   AF-A0A3C0J460-F1
#
_cell.length_a   1.000
_cell.length_b   1.000
_cell.length_c   1.000
_cell.angle_alpha   90.00
_cell.angle_beta   90.00
_cell.angle_gamma   90.00
#
_symmetry.space_group_name_H-M   'P 1'
#
loop_
_entity.id
_entity.type
_entity.pdbx_description
1 polymer ?
#
loop_
_entity_poly.entity_id
_entity_poly.type
_entity_poly.pdbx_seq_one_letter_code
_entity_poly.pdbx_strand_id
1 'polypeptide(L)'
;MQSDRARVKGVHKLSSRKLQAVILIALVVVIAGAVSASMQQERSEYCGSCHTMAPYYESWKKSGHADVECVECHSVQGVGGWIQLRRDLARMTRVEKSGAQPDLSIEIADEFCLRCHTKAPSIKEGESLIIPHGLHNAAGLDCASCHGGAVHGEAGEGPARMSHDTCTACHEDMIADEESCMKCHKSIDLDETANMIIPHDTHGFMSCGSCHGPQAPPEARQAFEMGHDQCIACHEDLISDPDSCTACHKAPNVTETVDLKIPHGMHVSIPCSQCHGPQLPSEAKAAYAITHSTCLPCHEEEIADPDKCSTCHKTPEVAETAELIIPHNVHAGIECGTCHGPQTPASAKKAWVISHDTCIACHEDEIEDPAACDTCHKTPDVTQTKTLKIPHAVHAGVPCGTCHGPQAPAAAKKAWVISHDTCIACHKKWISSIDACEKCHKTPDINETDEIKIPHALHADMVSCGFCHGPQAPAAAKNEWDMGHDQCSDCHDVEDYDTCEMCHKW
;
A
#
# COMPACT_ATOMS: atom_id res chain seq x y z
N MET A 1 21.23 76.53 51.37
CA MET A 1 21.17 75.35 50.49
C MET A 1 19.71 74.93 50.36
N GLN A 2 19.29 74.71 49.12
CA GLN A 2 17.91 74.49 48.68
C GLN A 2 17.29 73.25 49.33
N SER A 3 16.01 73.35 49.69
CA SER A 3 15.17 72.20 50.05
C SER A 3 14.24 71.88 48.88
N ASP A 4 14.46 70.73 48.24
CA ASP A 4 13.54 70.11 47.31
C ASP A 4 12.25 69.68 48.02
N ARG A 5 11.09 70.08 47.49
CA ARG A 5 9.83 69.35 47.69
C ARG A 5 9.07 69.26 46.37
N ALA A 6 8.95 68.03 45.90
CA ALA A 6 8.26 67.62 44.69
C ALA A 6 6.76 67.97 44.73
N ARG A 7 6.28 68.48 43.59
CA ARG A 7 4.89 68.86 43.33
C ARG A 7 4.12 67.65 42.80
N VAL A 8 3.19 67.13 43.58
CA VAL A 8 2.23 66.09 43.16
C VAL A 8 1.26 66.68 42.12
N LYS A 9 1.21 66.09 40.92
CA LYS A 9 0.28 66.46 39.85
C LYS A 9 -1.11 65.89 40.15
N GLY A 10 -2.12 66.76 40.18
CA GLY A 10 -3.52 66.40 40.36
C GLY A 10 -4.12 65.70 39.14
N VAL A 11 -4.89 64.65 39.39
CA VAL A 11 -5.65 63.89 38.38
C VAL A 11 -6.85 64.73 37.94
N HIS A 12 -6.90 65.10 36.66
CA HIS A 12 -8.05 65.80 36.07
C HIS A 12 -9.30 64.90 36.08
N LYS A 13 -10.30 65.28 36.87
CA LYS A 13 -11.62 64.63 36.94
C LYS A 13 -12.37 64.88 35.63
N LEU A 14 -12.62 63.84 34.81
CA LEU A 14 -13.43 63.97 33.59
C LEU A 14 -14.84 64.50 33.95
N SER A 15 -15.38 65.40 33.11
CA SER A 15 -16.76 65.87 33.31
C SER A 15 -17.74 64.70 33.12
N SER A 16 -18.83 64.69 33.91
CA SER A 16 -19.83 63.61 33.93
C SER A 16 -20.30 63.19 32.52
N ARG A 17 -20.42 64.14 31.58
CA ARG A 17 -20.80 63.89 30.18
C ARG A 17 -19.74 63.14 29.37
N LYS A 18 -18.45 63.42 29.58
CA LYS A 18 -17.35 62.70 28.91
C LYS A 18 -17.19 61.29 29.46
N LEU A 19 -17.38 61.11 30.77
CA LEU A 19 -17.39 59.78 31.40
C LEU A 19 -18.57 58.94 30.90
N GLN A 20 -19.77 59.52 30.78
CA GLN A 20 -20.95 58.86 30.20
C GLN A 20 -20.73 58.44 28.74
N ALA A 21 -20.10 59.30 27.92
CA ALA A 21 -19.79 58.98 26.53
C ALA A 21 -18.79 57.81 26.42
N VAL A 22 -17.74 57.79 27.25
CA VAL A 22 -16.78 56.68 27.29
C VAL A 22 -17.44 55.37 27.73
N ILE A 23 -18.32 55.42 28.73
CA ILE A 23 -19.06 54.24 29.19
C ILE A 23 -19.98 53.71 28.07
N LEU A 24 -20.72 54.60 27.39
CA LEU A 24 -21.59 54.20 26.27
C LEU A 24 -20.79 53.58 25.12
N ILE A 25 -19.67 54.18 24.72
CA ILE A 25 -18.80 53.62 23.68
C ILE A 25 -18.27 52.25 24.10
N ALA A 26 -17.79 52.10 25.34
CA ALA A 26 -17.33 50.82 25.86
C ALA A 26 -18.45 49.76 25.85
N LEU A 27 -19.68 50.15 26.22
CA LEU A 27 -20.86 49.27 26.19
C LEU A 27 -21.18 48.83 24.76
N VAL A 28 -21.16 49.74 23.80
CA VAL A 28 -21.38 49.43 22.38
C VAL A 28 -20.30 48.48 21.86
N VAL A 29 -19.03 48.71 22.18
CA VAL A 29 -17.93 47.83 21.77
C VAL A 29 -18.07 46.44 22.39
N VAL A 30 -18.44 46.34 23.66
CA VAL A 30 -18.69 45.04 24.32
C VAL A 30 -19.87 44.30 23.69
N ILE A 31 -20.98 45.00 23.41
CA ILE A 31 -22.14 44.42 22.73
C ILE A 31 -21.77 43.95 21.32
N ALA A 32 -21.07 44.78 20.55
CA ALA A 32 -20.63 44.43 19.20
C ALA A 32 -19.71 43.20 19.22
N GLY A 33 -18.74 43.16 20.14
CA GLY A 33 -17.87 41.99 20.32
C GLY A 33 -18.63 40.73 20.70
N ALA A 34 -19.62 40.83 21.59
CA ALA A 34 -20.47 39.70 21.98
C ALA A 34 -21.33 39.19 20.81
N VAL A 35 -21.89 40.08 19.99
CA VAL A 35 -22.66 39.72 18.80
C VAL A 35 -21.77 39.01 17.78
N SER A 36 -20.60 39.57 17.47
CA SER A 36 -19.65 38.96 16.53
C SER A 36 -19.15 37.58 16.98
N ALA A 37 -18.84 37.42 18.28
CA ALA A 37 -18.46 36.12 18.84
C ALA A 37 -19.60 35.10 18.71
N SER A 38 -20.85 35.56 18.82
CA SER A 38 -22.01 34.69 18.73
C SER A 38 -22.33 34.24 17.30
N MET A 39 -22.03 35.06 16.29
CA MET A 39 -22.14 34.67 14.87
C MET A 39 -21.18 33.54 14.48
N GLN A 40 -20.05 33.41 15.17
CA GLN A 40 -19.12 32.30 14.93
C GLN A 40 -19.70 30.95 15.39
N GLN A 41 -20.63 30.96 16.36
CA GLN A 41 -21.29 29.75 16.85
C GLN A 41 -22.42 29.27 15.93
N GLU A 42 -22.77 30.08 14.94
CA GLU A 42 -23.82 29.81 13.96
C GLU A 42 -23.25 29.22 12.65
N ARG A 43 -21.91 29.10 12.55
CA ARG A 43 -21.23 28.46 11.42
C ARG A 43 -21.22 26.94 11.54
N SER A 44 -21.33 26.24 10.42
CA SER A 44 -21.25 24.79 10.30
C SER A 44 -19.94 24.23 10.87
N GLU A 45 -18.80 24.93 10.73
CA GLU A 45 -17.51 24.48 11.32
C GLU A 45 -17.56 24.43 12.85
N TYR A 46 -18.28 25.36 13.48
CA TYR A 46 -18.44 25.35 14.93
C TYR A 46 -19.26 24.13 15.37
N CYS A 47 -20.34 23.84 14.66
CA CYS A 47 -21.13 22.61 14.89
C CYS A 47 -20.27 21.36 14.70
N GLY A 48 -19.49 21.29 13.62
CA GLY A 48 -18.57 20.18 13.32
C GLY A 48 -17.41 20.03 14.30
N SER A 49 -17.10 21.06 15.09
CA SER A 49 -16.09 20.98 16.16
C SER A 49 -16.55 20.13 17.35
N CYS A 50 -17.86 19.89 17.50
CA CYS A 50 -18.40 18.99 18.50
C CYS A 50 -18.27 17.53 18.02
N HIS A 51 -17.73 16.65 18.85
CA HIS A 51 -17.45 15.26 18.47
C HIS A 51 -18.70 14.45 18.05
N THR A 52 -19.85 14.70 18.68
CA THR A 52 -21.14 14.07 18.37
C THR A 52 -21.70 14.52 17.01
N MET A 53 -21.31 15.72 16.57
CA MET A 53 -21.76 16.31 15.30
C MET A 53 -20.80 16.03 14.14
N ALA A 54 -19.60 15.52 14.41
CA ALA A 54 -18.59 15.21 13.41
C ALA A 54 -19.10 14.38 12.21
N PRO A 55 -19.81 13.24 12.40
CA PRO A 55 -20.30 12.46 11.26
C PRO A 55 -21.32 13.23 10.42
N TYR A 56 -22.19 14.02 11.06
CA TYR A 56 -23.20 14.85 10.38
C TYR A 56 -22.57 15.99 9.58
N TYR A 57 -21.50 16.60 10.09
CA TYR A 57 -20.74 17.63 9.38
C TYR A 57 -20.03 17.06 8.14
N GLU A 58 -19.46 15.86 8.24
CA GLU A 58 -18.85 15.18 7.09
C GLU A 58 -19.89 14.75 6.05
N SER A 59 -21.08 14.34 6.49
CA SER A 59 -22.21 14.05 5.60
C SER A 59 -22.69 15.31 4.88
N TRP A 60 -22.85 16.43 5.61
CA TRP A 60 -23.20 17.74 5.07
C TRP A 60 -22.23 18.22 3.99
N LYS A 61 -20.90 18.11 4.21
CA LYS A 61 -19.87 18.47 3.23
C LYS A 61 -20.00 17.74 1.88
N LYS A 62 -20.54 16.51 1.90
CA LYS A 62 -20.72 15.68 0.70
C LYS A 62 -22.09 15.87 0.05
N SER A 63 -23.00 16.56 0.72
CA SER A 63 -24.36 16.80 0.26
C SER A 63 -24.44 17.95 -0.74
N GLY A 64 -25.57 18.05 -1.44
CA GLY A 64 -25.88 19.22 -2.28
C GLY A 64 -26.12 20.51 -1.49
N HIS A 65 -26.07 20.47 -0.16
CA HIS A 65 -26.28 21.61 0.74
C HIS A 65 -25.00 22.05 1.47
N ALA A 66 -23.82 21.64 0.99
CA ALA A 66 -22.53 21.97 1.62
C ALA A 66 -22.21 23.49 1.70
N ASP A 67 -22.99 24.33 1.01
CA ASP A 67 -22.88 25.80 1.07
C ASP A 67 -23.97 26.44 1.98
N VAL A 68 -24.79 25.65 2.66
CA VAL A 68 -25.86 26.11 3.55
C VAL A 68 -25.46 25.84 5.00
N GLU A 69 -25.39 26.89 5.81
CA GLU A 69 -25.01 26.79 7.23
C GLU A 69 -26.00 25.92 8.03
N CYS A 70 -25.52 25.13 9.00
CA CYS A 70 -26.38 24.23 9.79
C CYS A 70 -27.59 24.95 10.42
N VAL A 71 -27.41 26.20 10.84
CA VAL A 71 -28.46 27.01 11.49
C VAL A 71 -29.60 27.39 10.56
N GLU A 72 -29.40 27.37 9.24
CA GLU A 72 -30.47 27.70 8.28
C GLU A 72 -31.60 26.67 8.32
N CYS A 73 -31.30 25.43 8.73
CA CYS A 73 -32.26 24.35 8.93
C CYS A 73 -32.52 24.03 10.41
N HIS A 74 -31.49 24.09 11.27
CA HIS A 74 -31.60 23.70 12.68
C HIS A 74 -31.94 24.86 13.64
N SER A 75 -32.19 26.09 13.13
CA SER A 75 -32.57 27.24 13.96
C SER A 75 -33.74 28.02 13.39
N VAL A 76 -34.70 28.34 14.27
CA VAL A 76 -35.79 29.26 13.93
C VAL A 76 -35.23 30.68 13.73
N GLN A 77 -35.69 31.40 12.71
CA GLN A 77 -35.21 32.76 12.46
C GLN A 77 -35.71 33.77 13.51
N GLY A 78 -34.97 34.86 13.67
CA GLY A 78 -35.31 35.96 14.57
C GLY A 78 -34.82 35.78 16.01
N VAL A 79 -35.14 36.77 16.85
CA VAL A 79 -34.58 36.85 18.23
C VAL A 79 -35.00 35.66 19.08
N GLY A 80 -36.21 35.13 18.89
CA GLY A 80 -36.69 33.96 19.63
C GLY A 80 -35.85 32.71 19.36
N GLY A 81 -35.62 32.39 18.09
CA GLY A 81 -34.78 31.24 17.72
C GLY A 81 -33.30 31.44 18.02
N TRP A 82 -32.80 32.68 17.92
CA TRP A 82 -31.47 33.06 18.41
C TRP A 82 -31.29 32.73 19.92
N ILE A 83 -32.30 33.01 20.75
CA ILE A 83 -32.28 32.64 22.18
C ILE A 83 -32.36 31.12 22.35
N GLN A 84 -33.22 30.45 21.57
CA GLN A 84 -33.42 29.01 21.66
C GLN A 84 -32.14 28.24 21.31
N LEU A 85 -31.50 28.57 20.18
CA LEU A 85 -30.22 27.99 19.75
C LEU A 85 -29.15 28.07 20.85
N ARG A 86 -29.06 29.19 21.57
CA ARG A 86 -28.10 29.36 22.68
C ARG A 86 -28.41 28.45 23.87
N ARG A 87 -29.70 28.26 24.18
CA ARG A 87 -30.13 27.34 25.23
C ARG A 87 -29.82 25.89 24.85
N ASP A 88 -30.03 25.54 23.58
CA ASP A 88 -29.78 24.19 23.08
C ASP A 88 -28.29 23.89 23.00
N LEU A 89 -27.46 24.83 22.52
CA LEU A 89 -26.00 24.72 22.59
C LEU A 89 -25.51 24.56 24.04
N ALA A 90 -26.02 25.37 24.97
CA ALA A 90 -25.66 25.26 26.39
C ALA A 90 -26.10 23.93 27.02
N ARG A 91 -27.23 23.37 26.57
CA ARG A 91 -27.71 22.04 26.96
C ARG A 91 -26.79 20.96 26.40
N MET A 92 -26.47 20.99 25.12
CA MET A 92 -25.59 20.03 24.46
C MET A 92 -24.21 20.00 25.13
N THR A 93 -23.59 21.16 25.38
CA THR A 93 -22.31 21.23 26.10
C THR A 93 -22.39 20.65 27.51
N ARG A 94 -23.55 20.76 28.19
CA ARG A 94 -23.74 20.17 29.53
C ARG A 94 -23.88 18.66 29.46
N VAL A 95 -24.63 18.15 28.49
CA VAL A 95 -24.81 16.71 28.23
C VAL A 95 -23.47 16.07 27.87
N GLU A 96 -22.72 16.69 26.96
CA GLU A 96 -21.36 16.28 26.59
C GLU A 96 -20.42 16.21 27.81
N LYS A 97 -20.39 17.25 28.64
CA LYS A 97 -19.58 17.27 29.88
C LYS A 97 -19.99 16.19 30.89
N SER A 98 -21.21 15.69 30.82
CA SER A 98 -21.70 14.60 31.67
C SER A 98 -21.39 13.21 31.13
N GLY A 99 -20.90 13.09 29.89
CA GLY A 99 -20.64 11.82 29.21
C GLY A 99 -21.91 11.10 28.72
N ALA A 100 -23.08 11.73 28.81
CA ALA A 100 -24.32 11.22 28.27
C ALA A 100 -24.43 11.53 26.77
N GLN A 101 -25.15 10.69 26.02
CA GLN A 101 -25.43 10.96 24.60
C GLN A 101 -26.65 11.90 24.49
N PRO A 102 -26.57 12.97 23.70
CA PRO A 102 -27.72 13.81 23.41
C PRO A 102 -28.70 13.06 22.51
N ASP A 103 -29.99 13.29 22.74
CA ASP A 103 -31.01 12.95 21.76
C ASP A 103 -30.89 13.91 20.56
N LEU A 104 -30.61 13.33 19.39
CA LEU A 104 -30.42 14.05 18.13
C LEU A 104 -31.62 13.92 17.19
N SER A 105 -32.72 13.33 17.65
CA SER A 105 -33.94 13.22 16.86
C SER A 105 -34.55 14.62 16.68
N ILE A 106 -34.37 15.18 15.49
CA ILE A 106 -34.92 16.47 15.11
C ILE A 106 -35.61 16.28 13.77
N GLU A 107 -36.91 16.53 13.75
CA GLU A 107 -37.69 16.59 12.53
C GLU A 107 -37.56 17.99 11.93
N ILE A 108 -37.13 18.08 10.67
CA ILE A 108 -36.99 19.35 9.97
C ILE A 108 -38.29 19.64 9.24
N ALA A 109 -38.99 20.69 9.67
CA ALA A 109 -40.25 21.10 9.06
C ALA A 109 -40.06 21.66 7.63
N ASP A 110 -41.08 21.51 6.79
CA ASP A 110 -41.10 21.97 5.40
C ASP A 110 -40.75 23.45 5.22
N GLU A 111 -41.09 24.29 6.20
CA GLU A 111 -40.82 25.72 6.14
C GLU A 111 -39.32 26.03 5.97
N PHE A 112 -38.43 25.17 6.44
CA PHE A 112 -36.98 25.33 6.26
C PHE A 112 -36.57 25.07 4.81
N CYS A 113 -37.08 23.99 4.22
CA CYS A 113 -36.85 23.64 2.81
C CYS A 113 -37.40 24.73 1.87
N LEU A 114 -38.60 25.22 2.15
CA LEU A 114 -39.33 26.17 1.31
C LEU A 114 -38.74 27.58 1.31
N ARG A 115 -37.82 27.92 2.21
CA ARG A 115 -37.07 29.19 2.18
C ARG A 115 -36.28 29.33 0.89
N CYS A 116 -35.64 28.25 0.45
CA CYS A 116 -34.84 28.20 -0.77
C CYS A 116 -35.62 27.53 -1.91
N HIS A 117 -36.32 26.44 -1.63
CA HIS A 117 -37.08 25.66 -2.62
C HIS A 117 -38.52 26.17 -2.81
N THR A 118 -38.68 27.47 -2.99
CA THR A 118 -39.99 28.15 -3.09
C THR A 118 -40.93 27.59 -4.16
N LYS A 119 -40.39 26.96 -5.21
CA LYS A 119 -41.15 26.38 -6.32
C LYS A 119 -41.43 24.88 -6.16
N ALA A 120 -40.82 24.20 -5.18
CA ALA A 120 -40.93 22.75 -5.03
C ALA A 120 -42.38 22.23 -5.01
N PRO A 121 -43.34 22.85 -4.29
CA PRO A 121 -44.73 22.38 -4.28
C PRO A 121 -45.42 22.40 -5.65
N SER A 122 -44.91 23.19 -6.59
CA SER A 122 -45.45 23.31 -7.95
C SER A 122 -44.80 22.35 -8.95
N ILE A 123 -43.75 21.64 -8.56
CA ILE A 123 -43.04 20.68 -9.43
C ILE A 123 -43.90 19.43 -9.57
N LYS A 124 -44.24 19.10 -10.82
CA LYS A 124 -45.06 17.92 -11.15
C LYS A 124 -44.25 16.71 -11.60
N GLU A 125 -43.08 16.98 -12.15
CA GLU A 125 -42.21 16.00 -12.79
C GLU A 125 -40.79 16.58 -12.87
N GLY A 126 -39.81 15.70 -12.83
CA GLY A 126 -38.41 15.98 -13.15
C GLY A 126 -38.03 15.43 -14.53
N GLU A 127 -36.74 15.21 -14.72
CA GLU A 127 -36.19 14.62 -15.94
C GLU A 127 -36.65 13.16 -16.10
N SER A 128 -36.55 12.36 -15.03
CA SER A 128 -36.81 10.92 -15.05
C SER A 128 -38.09 10.48 -14.36
N LEU A 129 -38.67 11.32 -13.51
CA LEU A 129 -39.75 10.91 -12.61
C LEU A 129 -40.93 11.88 -12.67
N ILE A 130 -42.14 11.33 -12.60
CA ILE A 130 -43.40 12.04 -12.45
C ILE A 130 -43.78 11.99 -10.97
N ILE A 131 -43.41 13.03 -10.22
CA ILE A 131 -43.70 13.16 -8.79
C ILE A 131 -44.42 14.50 -8.56
N PRO A 132 -45.77 14.50 -8.57
CA PRO A 132 -46.53 15.71 -8.32
C PRO A 132 -46.50 16.09 -6.84
N HIS A 133 -45.56 16.96 -6.46
CA HIS A 133 -45.37 17.42 -5.08
C HIS A 133 -46.67 18.01 -4.52
N GLY A 134 -47.40 18.82 -5.30
CA GLY A 134 -48.68 19.38 -4.85
C GLY A 134 -49.72 18.34 -4.45
N LEU A 135 -49.73 17.14 -5.05
CA LEU A 135 -50.64 16.06 -4.66
C LEU A 135 -50.17 15.37 -3.38
N HIS A 136 -48.87 15.11 -3.26
CA HIS A 136 -48.28 14.48 -2.06
C HIS A 136 -48.42 15.40 -0.83
N ASN A 137 -48.17 16.70 -0.99
CA ASN A 137 -48.38 17.70 0.05
C ASN A 137 -49.86 17.78 0.46
N ALA A 138 -50.80 17.70 -0.50
CA ALA A 138 -52.23 17.67 -0.20
C ALA A 138 -52.68 16.38 0.50
N ALA A 139 -51.95 15.27 0.33
CA ALA A 139 -52.11 14.03 1.07
C ALA A 139 -51.52 14.09 2.49
N GLY A 140 -50.87 15.20 2.86
CA GLY A 140 -50.29 15.41 4.19
C GLY A 140 -48.85 14.92 4.33
N LEU A 141 -48.17 14.61 3.23
CA LEU A 141 -46.74 14.27 3.24
C LEU A 141 -45.91 15.55 3.28
N ASP A 142 -44.95 15.55 4.19
CA ASP A 142 -43.91 16.55 4.34
C ASP A 142 -42.70 16.24 3.45
N CYS A 143 -41.84 17.23 3.22
CA CYS A 143 -40.67 17.12 2.37
C CYS A 143 -39.74 16.00 2.87
N ALA A 144 -39.61 15.85 4.20
CA ALA A 144 -38.75 14.84 4.81
C ALA A 144 -39.30 13.41 4.68
N SER A 145 -40.61 13.21 4.44
CA SER A 145 -41.18 11.88 4.16
C SER A 145 -40.48 11.19 2.97
N CYS A 146 -40.04 11.97 1.98
CA CYS A 146 -39.29 11.46 0.83
C CYS A 146 -37.80 11.85 0.86
N HIS A 147 -37.47 13.05 1.34
CA HIS A 147 -36.10 13.59 1.33
C HIS A 147 -35.37 13.45 2.68
N GLY A 148 -35.85 12.61 3.59
CA GLY A 148 -35.40 12.47 5.00
C GLY A 148 -33.93 12.08 5.23
N GLY A 149 -33.15 11.87 4.18
CA GLY A 149 -31.71 11.64 4.26
C GLY A 149 -30.87 12.56 3.38
N ALA A 150 -31.45 13.60 2.76
CA ALA A 150 -30.79 14.38 1.71
C ALA A 150 -29.48 15.06 2.11
N VAL A 151 -29.28 15.32 3.41
CA VAL A 151 -28.06 15.93 3.96
C VAL A 151 -27.27 14.98 4.85
N HIS A 152 -27.95 14.20 5.70
CA HIS A 152 -27.29 13.42 6.75
C HIS A 152 -27.34 11.89 6.55
N GLY A 153 -28.36 11.37 5.87
CA GLY A 153 -28.66 9.94 5.87
C GLY A 153 -28.95 9.39 7.27
N GLU A 154 -29.03 8.07 7.37
CA GLU A 154 -29.16 7.40 8.67
C GLU A 154 -27.85 7.55 9.46
N ALA A 155 -27.94 8.04 10.71
CA ALA A 155 -26.82 8.19 11.65
C ALA A 155 -25.56 8.93 11.11
N GLY A 156 -25.69 9.74 10.05
CA GLY A 156 -24.56 10.46 9.46
C GLY A 156 -23.76 9.67 8.40
N GLU A 157 -24.27 8.54 7.89
CA GLU A 157 -23.57 7.70 6.90
C GLU A 157 -23.39 8.37 5.53
N GLY A 158 -24.12 9.45 5.24
CA GLY A 158 -24.01 10.20 3.99
C GLY A 158 -25.36 10.66 3.44
N PRO A 159 -25.39 11.61 2.50
CA PRO A 159 -26.65 12.02 1.87
C PRO A 159 -27.29 10.85 1.11
N ALA A 160 -28.49 10.46 1.52
CA ALA A 160 -29.27 9.40 0.90
C ALA A 160 -30.13 9.95 -0.25
N ARG A 161 -30.27 9.15 -1.31
CA ARG A 161 -31.24 9.39 -2.39
C ARG A 161 -32.49 8.55 -2.15
N MET A 162 -33.60 9.00 -2.72
CA MET A 162 -34.84 8.22 -2.71
C MET A 162 -34.64 6.88 -3.40
N SER A 163 -35.14 5.81 -2.79
CA SER A 163 -35.21 4.48 -3.38
C SER A 163 -36.66 4.14 -3.72
N HIS A 164 -36.89 3.00 -4.38
CA HIS A 164 -38.25 2.49 -4.55
C HIS A 164 -38.92 2.19 -3.20
N ASP A 165 -38.16 1.87 -2.15
CA ASP A 165 -38.71 1.62 -0.80
C ASP A 165 -39.43 2.84 -0.23
N THR A 166 -38.93 4.06 -0.53
CA THR A 166 -39.60 5.32 -0.17
C THR A 166 -41.01 5.40 -0.76
N CYS A 167 -41.17 4.93 -2.00
CA CYS A 167 -42.45 4.97 -2.70
C CYS A 167 -43.35 3.81 -2.28
N THR A 168 -42.83 2.58 -2.22
CA THR A 168 -43.62 1.37 -1.91
C THR A 168 -44.16 1.38 -0.49
N ALA A 169 -43.57 2.15 0.43
CA ALA A 169 -44.12 2.40 1.76
C ALA A 169 -45.59 2.91 1.73
N CYS A 170 -46.02 3.55 0.64
CA CYS A 170 -47.41 3.99 0.44
C CYS A 170 -48.03 3.51 -0.88
N HIS A 171 -47.21 3.21 -1.89
CA HIS A 171 -47.64 2.89 -3.26
C HIS A 171 -47.43 1.42 -3.64
N GLU A 172 -47.40 0.50 -2.67
CA GLU A 172 -47.28 -0.95 -2.91
C GLU A 172 -48.29 -1.45 -3.97
N ASP A 173 -49.57 -1.08 -3.82
CA ASP A 173 -50.63 -1.46 -4.76
C ASP A 173 -50.57 -0.71 -6.11
N MET A 174 -49.79 0.36 -6.22
CA MET A 174 -49.61 1.09 -7.48
C MET A 174 -48.48 0.50 -8.32
N ILE A 175 -47.61 -0.33 -7.76
CA ILE A 175 -46.48 -0.98 -8.45
C ILE A 175 -46.80 -2.47 -8.56
N ALA A 176 -47.80 -2.79 -9.39
CA ALA A 176 -48.33 -4.15 -9.51
C ALA A 176 -47.91 -4.84 -10.83
N ASP A 177 -47.58 -4.05 -11.85
CA ASP A 177 -47.28 -4.53 -13.20
C ASP A 177 -46.33 -3.58 -13.94
N GLU A 178 -45.92 -3.98 -15.14
CA GLU A 178 -44.96 -3.25 -15.99
C GLU A 178 -45.47 -1.88 -16.45
N GLU A 179 -46.77 -1.77 -16.77
CA GLU A 179 -47.39 -0.51 -17.20
C GLU A 179 -47.42 0.51 -16.03
N SER A 180 -47.49 -0.01 -14.81
CA SER A 180 -47.51 0.79 -13.59
C SER A 180 -46.19 1.51 -13.30
N CYS A 181 -45.05 1.02 -13.81
CA CYS A 181 -43.76 1.70 -13.70
C CYS A 181 -43.79 3.10 -14.34
N MET A 182 -44.45 3.23 -15.50
CA MET A 182 -44.53 4.48 -16.27
C MET A 182 -45.48 5.51 -15.64
N LYS A 183 -46.23 5.14 -14.60
CA LYS A 183 -46.98 6.11 -13.78
C LYS A 183 -46.06 7.05 -13.02
N CYS A 184 -44.84 6.58 -12.70
CA CYS A 184 -43.85 7.32 -11.95
C CYS A 184 -42.57 7.57 -12.75
N HIS A 185 -42.17 6.71 -13.69
CA HIS A 185 -40.98 6.88 -14.52
C HIS A 185 -41.31 7.47 -15.88
N LYS A 186 -40.53 8.45 -16.32
CA LYS A 186 -40.51 8.90 -17.71
C LYS A 186 -39.64 7.94 -18.52
N SER A 187 -40.11 7.52 -19.69
CA SER A 187 -39.23 6.90 -20.69
C SER A 187 -38.21 7.95 -21.13
N ILE A 188 -36.97 7.80 -20.67
CA ILE A 188 -35.85 8.61 -21.14
C ILE A 188 -35.02 7.73 -22.07
N ASP A 189 -34.38 8.36 -23.07
CA ASP A 189 -33.18 7.82 -23.70
C ASP A 189 -32.10 7.68 -22.61
N LEU A 190 -32.14 6.57 -21.88
CA LEU A 190 -31.10 6.24 -20.90
C LEU A 190 -29.82 6.00 -21.70
N ASP A 191 -28.83 6.87 -21.47
CA ASP A 191 -27.52 6.82 -22.11
C ASP A 191 -26.93 5.41 -21.99
N GLU A 192 -26.37 4.93 -23.11
CA GLU A 192 -25.64 3.67 -23.19
C GLU A 192 -24.62 3.55 -22.04
N THR A 193 -24.51 2.36 -21.47
CA THR A 193 -23.49 2.13 -20.43
C THR A 193 -22.07 2.26 -21.01
N ALA A 194 -21.06 2.31 -20.15
CA ALA A 194 -19.66 2.37 -20.55
C ALA A 194 -19.23 1.18 -21.44
N ASN A 195 -19.89 0.02 -21.30
CA ASN A 195 -19.47 -1.24 -21.92
C ASN A 195 -20.51 -1.82 -22.88
N MET A 196 -21.75 -1.34 -22.87
CA MET A 196 -22.85 -1.97 -23.59
C MET A 196 -23.76 -0.94 -24.25
N ILE A 197 -24.10 -1.22 -25.50
CA ILE A 197 -24.99 -0.46 -26.39
C ILE A 197 -26.36 -1.16 -26.32
N ILE A 198 -27.25 -0.66 -25.46
CA ILE A 198 -28.66 -1.03 -25.49
C ILE A 198 -29.48 0.25 -25.65
N PRO A 199 -29.93 0.54 -26.89
CA PRO A 199 -30.73 1.73 -27.15
C PRO A 199 -32.17 1.50 -26.67
N HIS A 200 -32.57 2.21 -25.61
CA HIS A 200 -33.87 2.05 -24.95
C HIS A 200 -35.05 2.51 -25.81
N ASP A 201 -34.83 3.38 -26.80
CA ASP A 201 -35.83 3.79 -27.79
C ASP A 201 -36.36 2.62 -28.63
N THR A 202 -35.46 1.70 -29.00
CA THR A 202 -35.79 0.50 -29.78
C THR A 202 -36.16 -0.68 -28.89
N HIS A 203 -35.75 -0.71 -27.61
CA HIS A 203 -36.05 -1.79 -26.66
C HIS A 203 -37.18 -1.45 -25.67
N GLY A 204 -37.75 -0.24 -25.75
CA GLY A 204 -38.83 0.22 -24.87
C GLY A 204 -40.17 -0.51 -25.05
N PHE A 205 -40.27 -1.42 -26.01
CA PHE A 205 -41.39 -2.35 -26.14
C PHE A 205 -41.29 -3.56 -25.19
N MET A 206 -40.12 -3.78 -24.59
CA MET A 206 -39.88 -4.89 -23.66
C MET A 206 -40.15 -4.46 -22.22
N SER A 207 -40.45 -5.46 -21.38
CA SER A 207 -40.58 -5.23 -19.95
C SER A 207 -39.27 -4.77 -19.33
N CYS A 208 -39.36 -3.75 -18.48
CA CYS A 208 -38.19 -3.28 -17.73
C CYS A 208 -37.57 -4.43 -16.93
N GLY A 209 -38.39 -5.35 -16.42
CA GLY A 209 -37.94 -6.54 -15.68
C GLY A 209 -37.21 -7.57 -16.54
N SER A 210 -37.45 -7.62 -17.84
CA SER A 210 -36.70 -8.48 -18.79
C SER A 210 -35.22 -8.08 -18.87
N CYS A 211 -34.91 -6.81 -18.66
CA CYS A 211 -33.54 -6.31 -18.73
C CYS A 211 -32.99 -5.96 -17.34
N HIS A 212 -33.71 -5.19 -16.53
CA HIS A 212 -33.22 -4.69 -15.24
C HIS A 212 -33.51 -5.63 -14.06
N GLY A 213 -34.23 -6.72 -14.29
CA GLY A 213 -34.66 -7.65 -13.25
C GLY A 213 -35.77 -7.10 -12.37
N PRO A 214 -36.22 -7.89 -11.38
CA PRO A 214 -37.18 -7.43 -10.38
C PRO A 214 -36.57 -6.26 -9.59
N GLN A 215 -37.19 -5.08 -9.72
CA GLN A 215 -36.73 -3.87 -9.03
C GLN A 215 -37.03 -3.89 -7.53
N ALA A 216 -37.97 -4.76 -7.11
CA ALA A 216 -38.34 -5.07 -5.75
C ALA A 216 -38.73 -6.57 -5.65
N PRO A 217 -38.59 -7.20 -4.47
CA PRO A 217 -37.94 -6.69 -3.26
C PRO A 217 -36.39 -6.67 -3.38
N PRO A 218 -35.65 -6.04 -2.45
CA PRO A 218 -34.19 -5.88 -2.52
C PRO A 218 -33.42 -7.19 -2.73
N GLU A 219 -33.90 -8.30 -2.16
CA GLU A 219 -33.30 -9.63 -2.29
C GLU A 219 -33.39 -10.13 -3.75
N ALA A 220 -34.50 -9.83 -4.43
CA ALA A 220 -34.69 -10.20 -5.83
C ALA A 220 -33.79 -9.36 -6.75
N ARG A 221 -33.55 -8.09 -6.40
CA ARG A 221 -32.64 -7.20 -7.11
C ARG A 221 -31.18 -7.67 -6.99
N GLN A 222 -30.76 -8.14 -5.81
CA GLN A 222 -29.42 -8.67 -5.57
C GLN A 222 -29.16 -10.00 -6.30
N ALA A 223 -30.20 -10.80 -6.51
CA ALA A 223 -30.11 -12.08 -7.20
C ALA A 223 -30.13 -11.97 -8.74
N PHE A 224 -30.42 -10.78 -9.28
CA PHE A 224 -30.55 -10.60 -10.72
C PHE A 224 -29.20 -10.27 -11.37
N GLU A 225 -28.78 -11.15 -12.29
CA GLU A 225 -27.62 -10.93 -13.15
C GLU A 225 -28.08 -10.92 -14.61
N MET A 226 -27.85 -9.79 -15.29
CA MET A 226 -28.11 -9.68 -16.72
C MET A 226 -26.98 -10.39 -17.48
N GLY A 227 -27.32 -11.48 -18.16
CA GLY A 227 -26.41 -12.22 -19.03
C GLY A 227 -26.92 -12.34 -20.47
N HIS A 228 -26.15 -13.01 -21.32
CA HIS A 228 -26.56 -13.28 -22.71
C HIS A 228 -27.89 -14.03 -22.79
N ASP A 229 -28.24 -14.85 -21.81
CA ASP A 229 -29.49 -15.61 -21.76
C ASP A 229 -30.75 -14.74 -21.95
N GLN A 230 -30.75 -13.51 -21.42
CA GLN A 230 -31.89 -12.58 -21.58
C GLN A 230 -32.03 -12.08 -23.01
N CYS A 231 -30.92 -12.02 -23.74
CA CYS A 231 -30.84 -11.48 -25.08
C CYS A 231 -30.96 -12.59 -26.15
N ILE A 232 -30.46 -13.81 -25.88
CA ILE A 232 -30.48 -14.96 -26.80
C ILE A 232 -31.91 -15.30 -27.21
N ALA A 233 -32.89 -15.09 -26.33
CA ALA A 233 -34.31 -15.30 -26.66
C ALA A 233 -34.79 -14.51 -27.89
N CYS A 234 -34.14 -13.39 -28.24
CA CYS A 234 -34.49 -12.56 -29.40
C CYS A 234 -33.34 -12.33 -30.39
N HIS A 235 -32.09 -12.44 -29.93
CA HIS A 235 -30.87 -12.15 -30.67
C HIS A 235 -29.94 -13.37 -30.79
N GLU A 236 -30.50 -14.58 -30.85
CA GLU A 236 -29.72 -15.84 -30.96
C GLU A 236 -28.67 -15.76 -32.08
N ASP A 237 -29.06 -15.31 -33.28
CA ASP A 237 -28.16 -15.19 -34.42
C ASP A 237 -27.02 -14.19 -34.17
N LEU A 238 -27.33 -13.07 -33.52
CA LEU A 238 -26.37 -11.99 -33.26
C LEU A 238 -25.39 -12.36 -32.13
N ILE A 239 -25.83 -13.15 -31.16
CA ILE A 239 -25.02 -13.58 -30.01
C ILE A 239 -24.18 -14.80 -30.36
N SER A 240 -24.70 -15.68 -31.22
CA SER A 240 -23.98 -16.87 -31.68
C SER A 240 -22.92 -16.56 -32.72
N ASP A 241 -23.00 -15.40 -33.38
CA ASP A 241 -21.98 -14.90 -34.28
C ASP A 241 -20.82 -14.26 -33.49
N PRO A 242 -19.61 -14.87 -33.47
CA PRO A 242 -18.48 -14.37 -32.72
C PRO A 242 -17.99 -12.97 -33.15
N ASP A 243 -18.37 -12.51 -34.34
CA ASP A 243 -17.95 -11.20 -34.87
C ASP A 243 -19.00 -10.10 -34.63
N SER A 244 -20.20 -10.47 -34.22
CA SER A 244 -21.31 -9.54 -33.93
C SER A 244 -21.33 -9.03 -32.48
N CYS A 245 -20.33 -9.40 -31.67
CA CYS A 245 -20.21 -8.94 -30.27
C CYS A 245 -20.32 -7.41 -30.14
N THR A 246 -19.76 -6.67 -31.10
CA THR A 246 -19.72 -5.20 -31.09
C THR A 246 -21.06 -4.52 -31.36
N ALA A 247 -22.07 -5.28 -31.81
CA ALA A 247 -23.43 -4.77 -31.94
C ALA A 247 -24.05 -4.42 -30.58
N CYS A 248 -23.65 -5.14 -29.53
CA CYS A 248 -24.12 -4.91 -28.17
C CYS A 248 -23.00 -4.46 -27.21
N HIS A 249 -21.74 -4.86 -27.44
CA HIS A 249 -20.60 -4.53 -26.57
C HIS A 249 -19.74 -3.42 -27.16
N LYS A 250 -19.44 -2.39 -26.36
CA LYS A 250 -18.42 -1.40 -26.73
C LYS A 250 -17.07 -2.07 -26.65
N ALA A 251 -16.34 -2.11 -27.76
CA ALA A 251 -14.99 -2.66 -27.78
C ALA A 251 -14.13 -1.90 -26.75
N PRO A 252 -13.57 -2.57 -25.73
CA PRO A 252 -12.72 -1.89 -24.77
C PRO A 252 -11.50 -1.35 -25.51
N ASN A 253 -11.16 -0.08 -25.27
CA ASN A 253 -9.96 0.53 -25.85
C ASN A 253 -8.71 0.07 -25.07
N VAL A 254 -8.50 -1.25 -25.01
CA VAL A 254 -7.31 -1.86 -24.41
C VAL A 254 -6.21 -1.86 -25.47
N THR A 255 -5.23 -1.00 -25.31
CA THR A 255 -4.01 -1.00 -26.13
C THR A 255 -2.92 -1.88 -25.51
N GLU A 256 -3.01 -2.15 -24.20
CA GLU A 256 -1.97 -2.81 -23.44
C GLU A 256 -2.54 -3.64 -22.28
N THR A 257 -1.90 -4.77 -21.98
CA THR A 257 -2.06 -5.52 -20.73
C THR A 257 -0.83 -5.32 -19.84
N VAL A 258 -0.74 -6.05 -18.72
CA VAL A 258 0.46 -6.05 -17.86
C VAL A 258 1.70 -6.55 -18.62
N ASP A 259 1.51 -7.54 -19.52
CA ASP A 259 2.61 -8.24 -20.18
C ASP A 259 2.67 -7.97 -21.70
N LEU A 260 1.57 -7.56 -22.34
CA LEU A 260 1.47 -7.46 -23.79
C LEU A 260 1.08 -6.05 -24.27
N LYS A 261 1.58 -5.67 -25.44
CA LYS A 261 1.18 -4.49 -26.20
C LYS A 261 0.41 -4.96 -27.42
N ILE A 262 -0.92 -5.01 -27.34
CA ILE A 262 -1.80 -5.40 -28.45
C ILE A 262 -2.73 -4.22 -28.74
N PRO A 263 -2.41 -3.39 -29.75
CA PRO A 263 -3.25 -2.27 -30.12
C PRO A 263 -4.50 -2.80 -30.84
N HIS A 264 -5.62 -2.93 -30.12
CA HIS A 264 -6.90 -3.40 -30.69
C HIS A 264 -7.35 -2.55 -31.89
N GLY A 265 -7.00 -1.26 -31.93
CA GLY A 265 -7.30 -0.39 -33.08
C GLY A 265 -6.70 -0.84 -34.42
N MET A 266 -5.58 -1.57 -34.42
CA MET A 266 -5.01 -2.15 -35.65
C MET A 266 -5.54 -3.57 -35.94
N HIS A 267 -6.04 -4.26 -34.92
CA HIS A 267 -6.53 -5.64 -35.01
C HIS A 267 -8.06 -5.72 -35.12
N VAL A 268 -8.77 -4.59 -35.13
CA VAL A 268 -10.23 -4.51 -35.17
C VAL A 268 -10.86 -5.17 -36.41
N SER A 269 -10.08 -5.31 -37.48
CA SER A 269 -10.53 -5.99 -38.71
C SER A 269 -10.39 -7.51 -38.64
N ILE A 270 -9.80 -8.05 -37.58
CA ILE A 270 -9.66 -9.48 -37.34
C ILE A 270 -10.86 -9.95 -36.51
N PRO A 271 -11.54 -11.03 -36.94
CA PRO A 271 -12.60 -11.68 -36.17
C PRO A 271 -12.21 -11.87 -34.70
N CYS A 272 -13.10 -11.51 -33.78
CA CYS A 272 -12.81 -11.57 -32.34
C CYS A 272 -12.45 -13.00 -31.93
N SER A 273 -13.12 -13.99 -32.53
CA SER A 273 -12.88 -15.43 -32.31
C SER A 273 -11.48 -15.93 -32.69
N GLN A 274 -10.75 -15.20 -33.54
CA GLN A 274 -9.39 -15.60 -33.91
C GLN A 274 -8.39 -15.29 -32.79
N CYS A 275 -8.71 -14.35 -31.91
CA CYS A 275 -7.86 -14.01 -30.76
C CYS A 275 -8.49 -14.39 -29.41
N HIS A 276 -9.81 -14.27 -29.30
CA HIS A 276 -10.59 -14.58 -28.11
C HIS A 276 -11.31 -15.91 -28.26
N GLY A 277 -11.38 -16.70 -27.19
CA GLY A 277 -12.25 -17.87 -27.15
C GLY A 277 -13.75 -17.51 -27.15
N PRO A 278 -14.64 -18.51 -27.26
CA PRO A 278 -16.06 -18.31 -26.98
C PRO A 278 -16.21 -17.69 -25.59
N GLN A 279 -17.17 -16.77 -25.41
CA GLN A 279 -17.42 -16.12 -24.11
C GLN A 279 -17.91 -17.17 -23.10
N LEU A 280 -16.96 -17.80 -22.42
CA LEU A 280 -17.20 -18.90 -21.50
C LEU A 280 -17.02 -18.43 -20.04
N PRO A 281 -17.68 -19.12 -19.08
CA PRO A 281 -17.53 -18.85 -17.66
C PRO A 281 -16.07 -18.91 -17.21
N SER A 282 -15.80 -18.31 -16.05
CA SER A 282 -14.45 -17.97 -15.60
C SER A 282 -13.45 -19.15 -15.58
N GLU A 283 -13.95 -20.38 -15.40
CA GLU A 283 -13.18 -21.61 -15.36
C GLU A 283 -12.61 -22.02 -16.73
N ALA A 284 -13.23 -21.57 -17.83
CA ALA A 284 -12.82 -21.87 -19.20
C ALA A 284 -11.87 -20.83 -19.80
N LYS A 285 -11.70 -19.66 -19.16
CA LYS A 285 -10.80 -18.60 -19.63
C LYS A 285 -9.35 -19.06 -19.75
N ALA A 286 -8.91 -19.99 -18.89
CA ALA A 286 -7.57 -20.56 -18.94
C ALA A 286 -7.32 -21.40 -20.22
N ALA A 287 -8.36 -22.02 -20.78
CA ALA A 287 -8.25 -22.85 -21.99
C ALA A 287 -8.09 -22.02 -23.29
N TYR A 288 -8.43 -20.73 -23.23
CA TYR A 288 -8.37 -19.79 -24.36
C TYR A 288 -7.42 -18.63 -24.09
N ALA A 289 -6.40 -18.85 -23.26
CA ALA A 289 -5.33 -17.88 -23.09
C ALA A 289 -4.65 -17.63 -24.45
N ILE A 290 -4.45 -16.35 -24.80
CA ILE A 290 -3.70 -15.96 -25.99
C ILE A 290 -2.27 -16.49 -25.81
N THR A 291 -1.81 -17.29 -26.77
CA THR A 291 -0.44 -17.80 -26.81
C THR A 291 0.20 -17.38 -28.13
N HIS A 292 1.50 -17.67 -28.31
CA HIS A 292 2.15 -17.44 -29.59
C HIS A 292 1.43 -18.13 -30.76
N SER A 293 0.76 -19.28 -30.54
CA SER A 293 0.01 -19.95 -31.61
C SER A 293 -1.18 -19.15 -32.13
N THR A 294 -1.72 -18.23 -31.32
CA THR A 294 -2.77 -17.29 -31.72
C THR A 294 -2.24 -16.26 -32.72
N CYS A 295 -0.97 -15.88 -32.59
CA CYS A 295 -0.36 -14.81 -33.39
C CYS A 295 0.45 -15.33 -34.59
N LEU A 296 0.99 -16.57 -34.51
CA LEU A 296 1.80 -17.20 -35.56
C LEU A 296 1.18 -17.13 -36.97
N PRO A 297 -0.16 -17.27 -37.18
CA PRO A 297 -0.74 -17.18 -38.51
C PRO A 297 -0.51 -15.84 -39.23
N CYS A 298 -0.21 -14.76 -38.50
CA CYS A 298 0.00 -13.43 -39.06
C CYS A 298 1.37 -12.81 -38.71
N HIS A 299 1.99 -13.24 -37.61
CA HIS A 299 3.23 -12.70 -37.07
C HIS A 299 4.35 -13.75 -36.96
N GLU A 300 4.43 -14.67 -37.92
CA GLU A 300 5.44 -15.73 -37.93
C GLU A 300 6.86 -15.15 -37.92
N GLU A 301 7.12 -14.12 -38.74
CA GLU A 301 8.44 -13.50 -38.87
C GLU A 301 8.86 -12.77 -37.59
N GLU A 302 7.94 -12.05 -36.94
CA GLU A 302 8.23 -11.33 -35.69
C GLU A 302 8.38 -12.26 -34.49
N ILE A 303 7.67 -13.40 -34.48
CA ILE A 303 7.77 -14.39 -33.41
C ILE A 303 9.02 -15.26 -33.57
N ALA A 304 9.47 -15.51 -34.80
CA ALA A 304 10.70 -16.25 -35.08
C ALA A 304 11.97 -15.46 -34.79
N ASP A 305 11.89 -14.12 -34.75
CA ASP A 305 13.00 -13.20 -34.54
C ASP A 305 13.13 -12.81 -33.05
N PRO A 306 14.17 -13.29 -32.33
CA PRO A 306 14.36 -13.00 -30.91
C PRO A 306 14.46 -11.50 -30.61
N ASP A 307 14.94 -10.70 -31.57
CA ASP A 307 15.13 -9.26 -31.40
C ASP A 307 13.81 -8.47 -31.43
N LYS A 308 12.71 -9.09 -31.89
CA LYS A 308 11.41 -8.43 -32.07
C LYS A 308 10.41 -8.73 -30.96
N CYS A 309 10.77 -9.54 -29.96
CA CYS A 309 9.87 -9.91 -28.87
C CYS A 309 9.30 -8.69 -28.12
N SER A 310 10.09 -7.63 -27.94
CA SER A 310 9.67 -6.38 -27.26
C SER A 310 8.66 -5.52 -28.04
N THR A 311 8.42 -5.86 -29.30
CA THR A 311 7.35 -5.25 -30.11
C THR A 311 5.98 -5.58 -29.51
N CYS A 312 5.84 -6.80 -29.01
CA CYS A 312 4.58 -7.32 -28.48
C CYS A 312 4.61 -7.54 -26.96
N HIS A 313 5.78 -7.81 -26.37
CA HIS A 313 5.95 -8.02 -24.93
C HIS A 313 6.47 -6.76 -24.22
N LYS A 314 5.92 -6.47 -23.05
CA LYS A 314 6.48 -5.47 -22.15
C LYS A 314 7.74 -6.04 -21.50
N THR A 315 8.85 -5.31 -21.58
CA THR A 315 10.07 -5.65 -20.87
C THR A 315 9.85 -5.38 -19.37
N PRO A 316 9.98 -6.38 -18.48
CA PRO A 316 9.89 -6.13 -17.05
C PRO A 316 11.02 -5.21 -16.60
N GLU A 317 10.75 -4.34 -15.62
CA GLU A 317 11.82 -3.66 -14.89
C GLU A 317 12.64 -4.71 -14.14
N VAL A 318 13.87 -4.96 -14.58
CA VAL A 318 14.77 -5.91 -13.93
C VAL A 318 15.60 -5.16 -12.89
N ALA A 319 15.36 -5.47 -11.61
CA ALA A 319 16.16 -4.98 -10.50
C ALA A 319 17.51 -5.73 -10.43
N GLU A 320 18.59 -5.03 -10.09
CA GLU A 320 19.87 -5.66 -9.76
C GLU A 320 19.72 -6.68 -8.63
N THR A 321 20.52 -7.74 -8.63
CA THR A 321 20.53 -8.69 -7.52
C THR A 321 21.28 -8.11 -6.31
N ALA A 322 21.16 -8.78 -5.16
CA ALA A 322 21.86 -8.37 -3.95
C ALA A 322 23.38 -8.59 -4.04
N GLU A 323 23.83 -9.42 -5.00
CA GLU A 323 25.20 -9.91 -5.12
C GLU A 323 25.95 -9.34 -6.33
N LEU A 324 25.25 -8.96 -7.41
CA LEU A 324 25.86 -8.54 -8.67
C LEU A 324 25.49 -7.10 -9.05
N ILE A 325 26.45 -6.38 -9.61
CA ILE A 325 26.30 -5.06 -10.21
C ILE A 325 26.17 -5.28 -11.72
N ILE A 326 24.94 -5.22 -12.24
CA ILE A 326 24.66 -5.33 -13.68
C ILE A 326 23.87 -4.10 -14.13
N PRO A 327 24.57 -3.04 -14.55
CA PRO A 327 23.93 -1.82 -15.04
C PRO A 327 23.29 -2.09 -16.41
N HIS A 328 21.96 -2.23 -16.45
CA HIS A 328 21.22 -2.52 -17.68
C HIS A 328 21.37 -1.43 -18.75
N ASN A 329 21.68 -0.18 -18.39
CA ASN A 329 21.87 0.92 -19.33
C ASN A 329 23.09 0.75 -20.25
N VAL A 330 24.14 0.05 -19.80
CA VAL A 330 25.32 -0.24 -20.63
C VAL A 330 25.25 -1.61 -21.29
N HIS A 331 24.42 -2.52 -20.76
CA HIS A 331 24.17 -3.86 -21.31
C HIS A 331 22.93 -3.93 -22.21
N ALA A 332 22.23 -2.81 -22.44
CA ALA A 332 20.99 -2.75 -23.22
C ALA A 332 21.14 -3.16 -24.70
N GLY A 333 22.37 -3.20 -25.22
CA GLY A 333 22.67 -3.64 -26.59
C GLY A 333 22.94 -5.14 -26.73
N ILE A 334 22.84 -5.91 -25.65
CA ILE A 334 23.06 -7.36 -25.62
C ILE A 334 21.71 -8.08 -25.58
N GLU A 335 21.59 -9.21 -26.27
CA GLU A 335 20.39 -10.05 -26.19
C GLU A 335 20.07 -10.43 -24.74
N CYS A 336 18.85 -10.15 -24.28
CA CYS A 336 18.42 -10.42 -22.90
C CYS A 336 18.61 -11.88 -22.50
N GLY A 337 18.46 -12.81 -23.46
CA GLY A 337 18.61 -14.25 -23.27
C GLY A 337 20.05 -14.67 -22.94
N THR A 338 21.06 -13.89 -23.34
CA THR A 338 22.46 -14.14 -22.98
C THR A 338 22.66 -14.08 -21.48
N CYS A 339 22.00 -13.15 -20.79
CA CYS A 339 22.14 -12.96 -19.34
C CYS A 339 21.01 -13.65 -18.55
N HIS A 340 19.75 -13.46 -18.95
CA HIS A 340 18.58 -13.98 -18.23
C HIS A 340 18.20 -15.41 -18.59
N GLY A 341 18.78 -15.97 -19.65
CA GLY A 341 18.50 -17.32 -20.12
C GLY A 341 17.13 -17.47 -20.78
N PRO A 342 16.76 -18.71 -21.12
CA PRO A 342 15.50 -19.01 -21.78
C PRO A 342 14.31 -18.73 -20.86
N GLN A 343 13.33 -17.96 -21.35
CA GLN A 343 12.10 -17.65 -20.61
C GLN A 343 11.08 -18.81 -20.62
N THR A 344 11.23 -19.74 -21.56
CA THR A 344 10.38 -20.91 -21.74
C THR A 344 11.19 -22.06 -22.35
N PRO A 345 10.84 -23.34 -22.07
CA PRO A 345 9.87 -23.80 -21.08
C PRO A 345 10.30 -23.51 -19.63
N ALA A 346 9.36 -23.59 -18.68
CA ALA A 346 9.65 -23.35 -17.25
C ALA A 346 10.80 -24.22 -16.71
N SER A 347 10.99 -25.42 -17.27
CA SER A 347 12.13 -26.31 -16.97
C SER A 347 13.47 -25.71 -17.41
N ALA A 348 13.53 -25.03 -18.55
CA ALA A 348 14.73 -24.35 -19.03
C ALA A 348 15.04 -23.11 -18.19
N LYS A 349 14.01 -22.32 -17.83
CA LYS A 349 14.14 -21.17 -16.92
C LYS A 349 14.68 -21.58 -15.54
N LYS A 350 14.22 -22.72 -15.00
CA LYS A 350 14.68 -23.25 -13.71
C LYS A 350 16.10 -23.81 -13.76
N ALA A 351 16.54 -24.28 -14.93
CA ALA A 351 17.89 -24.83 -15.13
C ALA A 351 18.94 -23.75 -15.41
N TRP A 352 18.53 -22.55 -15.81
CA TRP A 352 19.45 -21.45 -16.12
C TRP A 352 20.02 -20.80 -14.86
N VAL A 353 21.35 -20.66 -14.83
CA VAL A 353 22.07 -19.96 -13.78
C VAL A 353 23.15 -19.11 -14.45
N ILE A 354 23.18 -17.81 -14.13
CA ILE A 354 24.26 -16.93 -14.58
C ILE A 354 25.57 -17.35 -13.88
N SER A 355 26.65 -17.44 -14.66
CA SER A 355 27.97 -17.84 -14.16
C SER A 355 29.08 -17.00 -14.78
N HIS A 356 30.31 -17.12 -14.28
CA HIS A 356 31.45 -16.41 -14.90
C HIS A 356 31.62 -16.80 -16.38
N ASP A 357 31.26 -18.02 -16.79
CA ASP A 357 31.31 -18.44 -18.21
C ASP A 357 30.40 -17.58 -19.10
N THR A 358 29.32 -17.03 -18.55
CA THR A 358 28.43 -16.09 -19.25
C THR A 358 29.11 -14.75 -19.54
N CYS A 359 30.02 -14.33 -18.67
CA CYS A 359 30.66 -13.02 -18.71
C CYS A 359 32.03 -13.03 -19.39
N ILE A 360 32.77 -14.15 -19.32
CA ILE A 360 34.13 -14.29 -19.87
C ILE A 360 34.16 -13.98 -21.38
N ALA A 361 33.08 -14.24 -22.11
CA ALA A 361 33.01 -13.92 -23.54
C ALA A 361 33.23 -12.43 -23.85
N CYS A 362 32.99 -11.53 -22.89
CA CYS A 362 33.12 -10.07 -23.07
C CYS A 362 34.04 -9.40 -22.03
N HIS A 363 34.23 -10.02 -20.86
CA HIS A 363 34.94 -9.48 -19.69
C HIS A 363 36.08 -10.40 -19.24
N GLU A 364 36.78 -11.04 -20.18
CA GLU A 364 37.89 -11.97 -19.88
C GLU A 364 38.97 -11.28 -19.04
N ASP A 365 39.42 -10.10 -19.47
CA ASP A 365 40.49 -9.34 -18.81
C ASP A 365 40.13 -8.96 -17.36
N GLU A 366 38.90 -8.51 -17.11
CA GLU A 366 38.45 -8.16 -15.76
C GLU A 366 38.20 -9.38 -14.87
N ILE A 367 37.81 -10.52 -15.44
CA ILE A 367 37.57 -11.76 -14.68
C ILE A 367 38.90 -12.45 -14.33
N GLU A 368 39.93 -12.30 -15.15
CA GLU A 368 41.26 -12.82 -14.87
C GLU A 368 42.01 -11.99 -13.82
N ASP A 369 41.69 -10.69 -13.67
CA ASP A 369 42.29 -9.83 -12.65
C ASP A 369 41.66 -10.05 -11.25
N PRO A 370 42.39 -10.66 -10.29
CA PRO A 370 41.88 -10.90 -8.94
C PRO A 370 41.64 -9.61 -8.12
N ALA A 371 42.04 -8.44 -8.64
CA ALA A 371 41.77 -7.14 -8.07
C ALA A 371 40.48 -6.48 -8.58
N ALA A 372 39.89 -6.95 -9.68
CA ALA A 372 38.74 -6.31 -10.34
C ALA A 372 37.39 -6.91 -9.96
N CYS A 373 37.35 -7.89 -9.04
CA CYS A 373 36.13 -8.63 -8.68
C CYS A 373 34.98 -7.74 -8.17
N ASP A 374 35.30 -6.61 -7.52
CA ASP A 374 34.35 -5.63 -6.98
C ASP A 374 33.67 -4.77 -8.05
N THR A 375 34.19 -4.79 -9.28
CA THR A 375 33.54 -4.17 -10.44
C THR A 375 32.19 -4.82 -10.73
N CYS A 376 32.08 -6.12 -10.48
CA CYS A 376 30.87 -6.90 -10.78
C CYS A 376 30.21 -7.46 -9.51
N HIS A 377 30.95 -7.75 -8.45
CA HIS A 377 30.42 -8.36 -7.22
C HIS A 377 30.27 -7.33 -6.09
N LYS A 378 29.09 -7.30 -5.49
CA LYS A 378 28.83 -6.54 -4.25
C LYS A 378 29.54 -7.25 -3.09
N THR A 379 30.40 -6.54 -2.36
CA THR A 379 31.19 -7.14 -1.27
C THR A 379 30.28 -7.52 -0.09
N PRO A 380 30.24 -8.80 0.34
CA PRO A 380 29.50 -9.20 1.51
C PRO A 380 30.21 -8.73 2.79
N ASP A 381 29.46 -8.24 3.79
CA ASP A 381 30.00 -7.80 5.09
C ASP A 381 30.32 -9.00 6.00
N VAL A 382 31.35 -9.79 5.65
CA VAL A 382 31.75 -10.97 6.41
C VAL A 382 32.94 -10.63 7.30
N THR A 383 32.73 -10.28 8.57
CA THR A 383 33.86 -9.87 9.44
C THR A 383 34.63 -11.03 10.08
N GLN A 384 34.10 -12.26 10.08
CA GLN A 384 34.69 -13.42 10.78
C GLN A 384 34.23 -14.78 10.21
N THR A 385 35.03 -15.83 10.41
CA THR A 385 34.61 -17.24 10.17
C THR A 385 34.49 -18.00 11.51
N LYS A 386 34.22 -19.32 11.46
CA LYS A 386 34.17 -20.18 12.66
C LYS A 386 35.52 -20.28 13.37
N THR A 387 36.63 -20.19 12.64
CA THR A 387 37.99 -20.41 13.17
C THR A 387 38.88 -19.17 13.10
N LEU A 388 38.60 -18.24 12.18
CA LEU A 388 39.49 -17.12 11.88
C LEU A 388 38.78 -15.77 12.07
N LYS A 389 39.50 -14.81 12.64
CA LYS A 389 39.09 -13.40 12.77
C LYS A 389 39.77 -12.61 11.65
N ILE A 390 39.05 -12.36 10.55
CA ILE A 390 39.51 -11.46 9.48
C ILE A 390 38.51 -10.31 9.33
N PRO A 391 38.71 -9.18 10.03
CA PRO A 391 37.87 -8.02 9.84
C PRO A 391 38.13 -7.42 8.45
N HIS A 392 37.18 -7.56 7.52
CA HIS A 392 37.33 -7.01 6.16
C HIS A 392 37.47 -5.48 6.18
N ALA A 393 36.88 -4.78 7.15
CA ALA A 393 37.00 -3.33 7.30
C ALA A 393 38.46 -2.82 7.39
N VAL A 394 39.37 -3.56 8.04
CA VAL A 394 40.80 -3.18 8.12
C VAL A 394 41.64 -3.74 6.98
N HIS A 395 41.06 -4.66 6.19
CA HIS A 395 41.68 -5.25 4.99
C HIS A 395 41.05 -4.73 3.69
N ALA A 396 40.21 -3.69 3.76
CA ALA A 396 39.46 -3.16 2.62
C ALA A 396 40.38 -2.64 1.49
N GLY A 397 41.63 -2.29 1.80
CA GLY A 397 42.63 -1.88 0.81
C GLY A 397 43.45 -3.04 0.22
N VAL A 398 43.15 -4.29 0.58
CA VAL A 398 43.83 -5.48 0.04
C VAL A 398 42.95 -6.08 -1.07
N PRO A 399 43.48 -6.31 -2.28
CA PRO A 399 42.72 -6.94 -3.35
C PRO A 399 42.13 -8.27 -2.90
N CYS A 400 40.85 -8.51 -3.20
CA CYS A 400 40.12 -9.70 -2.76
C CYS A 400 40.89 -10.98 -3.10
N GLY A 401 41.45 -11.07 -4.32
CA GLY A 401 42.24 -12.21 -4.80
C GLY A 401 43.50 -12.55 -3.99
N THR A 402 43.98 -11.62 -3.16
CA THR A 402 45.11 -11.86 -2.24
C THR A 402 44.71 -12.87 -1.17
N CYS A 403 43.47 -12.78 -0.71
CA CYS A 403 42.94 -13.56 0.40
C CYS A 403 41.86 -14.55 -0.03
N HIS A 404 41.24 -14.37 -1.19
CA HIS A 404 40.23 -15.24 -1.76
C HIS A 404 40.79 -15.88 -3.02
N GLY A 405 40.75 -17.20 -3.09
CA GLY A 405 41.20 -17.92 -4.27
C GLY A 405 40.41 -17.61 -5.53
N PRO A 406 40.87 -18.12 -6.67
CA PRO A 406 40.11 -18.07 -7.92
C PRO A 406 38.72 -18.66 -7.71
N GLN A 407 37.69 -17.84 -7.94
CA GLN A 407 36.28 -18.24 -7.78
C GLN A 407 35.78 -19.06 -8.98
N ALA A 408 36.49 -18.99 -10.10
CA ALA A 408 36.28 -19.76 -11.31
C ALA A 408 37.64 -20.19 -11.90
N PRO A 409 37.70 -21.33 -12.61
CA PRO A 409 36.67 -22.37 -12.68
C PRO A 409 36.51 -23.14 -11.36
N ALA A 410 35.46 -23.95 -11.21
CA ALA A 410 35.17 -24.70 -9.98
C ALA A 410 36.32 -25.63 -9.52
N ALA A 411 37.18 -26.07 -10.45
CA ALA A 411 38.39 -26.82 -10.16
C ALA A 411 39.42 -25.98 -9.38
N ALA A 412 39.57 -24.70 -9.72
CA ALA A 412 40.47 -23.77 -9.05
C ALA A 412 39.97 -23.45 -7.62
N LYS A 413 38.65 -23.29 -7.46
CA LYS A 413 38.00 -23.12 -6.14
C LYS A 413 38.22 -24.31 -5.20
N LYS A 414 38.14 -25.55 -5.72
CA LYS A 414 38.40 -26.77 -4.92
C LYS A 414 39.87 -26.93 -4.52
N ALA A 415 40.79 -26.39 -5.31
CA ALA A 415 42.23 -26.49 -5.07
C ALA A 415 42.77 -25.41 -4.11
N TRP A 416 42.01 -24.33 -3.88
CA TRP A 416 42.49 -23.21 -3.07
C TRP A 416 42.10 -23.33 -1.60
N VAL A 417 43.09 -23.17 -0.72
CA VAL A 417 42.93 -23.15 0.75
C VAL A 417 43.77 -21.99 1.29
N ILE A 418 43.15 -21.10 2.09
CA ILE A 418 43.89 -20.07 2.81
C ILE A 418 44.83 -20.72 3.83
N SER A 419 46.11 -20.36 3.79
CA SER A 419 47.13 -20.89 4.70
C SER A 419 47.85 -19.76 5.43
N HIS A 420 48.70 -20.10 6.40
CA HIS A 420 49.56 -19.11 7.03
C HIS A 420 50.48 -18.40 6.01
N ASP A 421 50.86 -19.06 4.92
CA ASP A 421 51.70 -18.45 3.88
C ASP A 421 51.03 -17.22 3.24
N THR A 422 49.70 -17.25 3.09
CA THR A 422 48.91 -16.12 2.61
C THR A 422 49.07 -14.90 3.52
N CYS A 423 49.16 -15.12 4.83
CA CYS A 423 49.24 -14.05 5.81
C CYS A 423 50.69 -13.64 6.14
N ILE A 424 51.69 -14.51 5.95
CA ILE A 424 53.11 -14.25 6.27
C ILE A 424 53.66 -13.04 5.50
N ALA A 425 53.18 -12.82 4.28
CA ALA A 425 53.59 -11.68 3.45
C ALA A 425 53.37 -10.32 4.15
N CYS A 426 52.32 -10.18 4.96
CA CYS A 426 51.95 -8.93 5.63
C CYS A 426 52.08 -8.99 7.16
N HIS A 427 51.84 -10.15 7.76
CA HIS A 427 51.80 -10.37 9.21
C HIS A 427 52.97 -11.21 9.75
N LYS A 428 54.13 -11.19 9.08
CA LYS A 428 55.32 -11.96 9.46
C LYS A 428 55.62 -11.91 10.96
N LYS A 429 55.59 -10.72 11.57
CA LYS A 429 55.87 -10.51 13.01
C LYS A 429 54.87 -11.19 13.94
N TRP A 430 53.59 -11.29 13.54
CA TRP A 430 52.56 -11.95 14.34
C TRP A 430 52.63 -13.46 14.14
N ILE A 431 52.83 -13.93 12.91
CA ILE A 431 52.84 -15.37 12.60
C ILE A 431 54.11 -16.04 13.13
N SER A 432 55.24 -15.32 13.19
CA SER A 432 56.47 -15.83 13.81
C SER A 432 56.44 -15.85 15.34
N SER A 433 55.36 -15.35 15.97
CA SER A 433 55.22 -15.28 17.42
C SER A 433 54.20 -16.30 17.90
N ILE A 434 54.65 -17.31 18.64
CA ILE A 434 53.78 -18.36 19.19
C ILE A 434 52.70 -17.79 20.14
N ASP A 435 52.96 -16.60 20.71
CA ASP A 435 52.04 -15.90 21.63
C ASP A 435 50.98 -15.04 20.92
N ALA A 436 51.02 -14.92 19.60
CA ALA A 436 50.14 -14.02 18.84
C ALA A 436 49.04 -14.76 18.05
N CYS A 437 48.88 -16.07 18.25
CA CYS A 437 47.93 -16.92 17.54
C CYS A 437 46.48 -16.40 17.63
N GLU A 438 46.07 -15.92 18.81
CA GLU A 438 44.70 -15.43 19.09
C GLU A 438 44.32 -14.15 18.36
N LYS A 439 45.31 -13.44 17.79
CA LYS A 439 45.07 -12.26 16.96
C LYS A 439 44.38 -12.62 15.65
N CYS A 440 44.61 -13.83 15.15
CA CYS A 440 44.05 -14.33 13.90
C CYS A 440 43.07 -15.49 14.13
N HIS A 441 43.29 -16.33 15.13
CA HIS A 441 42.44 -17.47 15.45
C HIS A 441 41.43 -17.16 16.56
N LYS A 442 40.24 -17.75 16.45
CA LYS A 442 39.34 -17.87 17.60
C LYS A 442 39.89 -18.95 18.53
N THR A 443 40.04 -18.64 19.81
CA THR A 443 40.33 -19.62 20.84
C THR A 443 39.14 -20.59 20.89
N PRO A 444 39.33 -21.90 20.64
CA PRO A 444 38.27 -22.87 20.86
C PRO A 444 37.88 -22.88 22.34
N ASP A 445 36.67 -23.33 22.67
CA ASP A 445 36.30 -23.60 24.06
C ASP A 445 37.23 -24.68 24.60
N ILE A 446 38.10 -24.30 25.55
CA ILE A 446 39.14 -25.20 26.03
C ILE A 446 38.59 -25.99 27.21
N ASN A 447 38.30 -27.27 26.97
CA ASN A 447 37.83 -28.20 27.99
C ASN A 447 38.99 -29.05 28.50
N GLU A 448 38.99 -29.34 29.79
CA GLU A 448 39.85 -30.37 30.36
C GLU A 448 39.63 -31.70 29.62
N THR A 449 40.70 -32.46 29.38
CA THR A 449 40.57 -33.79 28.78
C THR A 449 40.02 -34.78 29.83
N ASP A 450 39.70 -35.99 29.38
CA ASP A 450 39.24 -37.06 30.28
C ASP A 450 40.37 -37.61 31.16
N GLU A 451 41.63 -37.27 30.87
CA GLU A 451 42.84 -37.83 31.51
C GLU A 451 43.62 -36.80 32.35
N ILE A 452 43.56 -35.51 32.02
CA ILE A 452 44.36 -34.46 32.66
C ILE A 452 43.49 -33.22 32.96
N LYS A 453 43.60 -32.71 34.20
CA LYS A 453 43.03 -31.44 34.67
C LYS A 453 44.04 -30.31 34.45
N ILE A 454 43.84 -29.53 33.39
CA ILE A 454 44.56 -28.25 33.21
C ILE A 454 43.54 -27.11 33.22
N PRO A 455 43.37 -26.40 34.35
CA PRO A 455 42.49 -25.25 34.41
C PRO A 455 43.12 -24.10 33.62
N HIS A 456 42.65 -23.92 32.37
CA HIS A 456 43.17 -22.91 31.46
C HIS A 456 43.05 -21.49 32.02
N ALA A 457 42.02 -21.20 32.82
CA ALA A 457 41.84 -19.90 33.47
C ALA A 457 42.97 -19.52 34.44
N LEU A 458 43.69 -20.51 35.01
CA LEU A 458 44.82 -20.25 35.90
C LEU A 458 46.15 -20.18 35.15
N HIS A 459 46.27 -20.92 34.04
CA HIS A 459 47.52 -21.04 33.30
C HIS A 459 47.63 -20.00 32.17
N ALA A 460 46.53 -19.59 31.55
CA ALA A 460 46.53 -18.65 30.42
C ALA A 460 47.06 -17.25 30.78
N ASP A 461 47.03 -16.85 32.07
CA ASP A 461 47.59 -15.58 32.55
C ASP A 461 49.10 -15.66 32.83
N MET A 462 49.66 -16.87 32.94
CA MET A 462 51.05 -17.10 33.36
C MET A 462 51.92 -17.71 32.26
N VAL A 463 51.35 -18.49 31.35
CA VAL A 463 52.04 -19.12 30.22
C VAL A 463 51.27 -18.89 28.92
N SER A 464 51.99 -18.80 27.81
CA SER A 464 51.37 -18.57 26.51
C SER A 464 50.79 -19.85 25.90
N CYS A 465 49.83 -19.71 24.99
CA CYS A 465 49.21 -20.85 24.31
C CYS A 465 50.24 -21.74 23.59
N GLY A 466 51.29 -21.13 23.03
CA GLY A 466 52.35 -21.83 22.31
C GLY A 466 53.27 -22.64 23.21
N PHE A 467 53.38 -22.28 24.51
CA PHE A 467 54.13 -23.05 25.50
C PHE A 467 53.53 -24.45 25.69
N CYS A 468 52.20 -24.56 25.71
CA CYS A 468 51.50 -25.83 25.90
C CYS A 468 51.15 -26.52 24.57
N HIS A 469 50.60 -25.79 23.60
CA HIS A 469 50.05 -26.37 22.36
C HIS A 469 51.06 -26.53 21.22
N GLY A 470 52.31 -26.09 21.43
CA GLY A 470 53.38 -26.17 20.44
C GLY A 470 53.17 -25.24 19.23
N PRO A 471 54.10 -25.27 18.26
CA PRO A 471 53.95 -24.51 17.01
C PRO A 471 52.81 -25.09 16.17
N GLN A 472 52.00 -24.24 15.54
CA GLN A 472 51.04 -24.69 14.52
C GLN A 472 51.80 -25.09 13.24
N ALA A 473 52.38 -26.29 13.26
CA ALA A 473 53.18 -26.85 12.18
C ALA A 473 52.39 -27.94 11.40
N PRO A 474 52.88 -28.39 10.22
CA PRO A 474 52.27 -29.48 9.46
C PRO A 474 52.10 -30.74 10.31
N ALA A 475 51.17 -31.63 9.94
CA ALA A 475 50.82 -32.82 10.72
C ALA A 475 52.02 -33.68 11.17
N ALA A 476 53.12 -33.70 10.39
CA ALA A 476 54.35 -34.39 10.74
C ALA A 476 55.06 -33.81 12.00
N ALA A 477 55.01 -32.50 12.20
CA ALA A 477 55.62 -31.82 13.36
C ALA A 477 54.69 -31.79 14.58
N LYS A 478 53.37 -31.89 14.38
CA LYS A 478 52.41 -32.09 15.49
C LYS A 478 52.56 -33.46 16.16
N ASN A 479 53.01 -34.47 15.41
CA ASN A 479 53.25 -35.81 15.95
C ASN A 479 54.56 -35.91 16.76
N GLU A 480 55.44 -34.91 16.70
CA GLU A 480 56.67 -34.82 17.51
C GLU A 480 56.47 -33.99 18.80
N TRP A 481 55.35 -33.26 18.92
CA TRP A 481 55.00 -32.49 20.11
C TRP A 481 54.00 -33.27 20.96
N ASP A 482 54.52 -34.03 21.92
CA ASP A 482 53.72 -34.70 22.95
C ASP A 482 53.87 -33.92 24.27
N MET A 483 52.74 -33.51 24.86
CA MET A 483 52.73 -32.79 26.13
C MET A 483 52.95 -33.82 27.25
N GLY A 484 54.16 -33.85 27.79
CA GLY A 484 54.58 -34.75 28.86
C GLY A 484 54.78 -34.06 30.21
N HIS A 485 55.27 -34.81 31.19
CA HIS A 485 55.62 -34.26 32.50
C HIS A 485 56.78 -33.25 32.42
N ASP A 486 57.60 -33.36 31.38
CA ASP A 486 58.79 -32.55 31.10
C ASP A 486 58.44 -31.06 30.97
N GLN A 487 57.31 -30.74 30.34
CA GLN A 487 56.85 -29.35 30.15
C GLN A 487 56.27 -28.76 31.45
N CYS A 488 55.84 -29.62 32.38
CA CYS A 488 55.30 -29.22 33.67
C CYS A 488 56.41 -29.10 34.73
N SER A 489 57.47 -29.92 34.64
CA SER A 489 58.57 -29.98 35.60
C SER A 489 59.38 -28.68 35.70
N ASP A 490 59.34 -27.86 34.65
CA ASP A 490 59.94 -26.52 34.62
C ASP A 490 59.31 -25.56 35.66
N CYS A 491 58.05 -25.80 36.06
CA CYS A 491 57.29 -24.92 36.95
C CYS A 491 56.67 -25.64 38.16
N HIS A 492 56.45 -26.95 38.07
CA HIS A 492 55.81 -27.78 39.09
C HIS A 492 56.71 -28.94 39.48
N ASP A 493 56.72 -29.31 40.76
CA ASP A 493 57.38 -30.53 41.19
C ASP A 493 56.53 -31.74 40.82
N VAL A 494 56.96 -32.49 39.80
CA VAL A 494 56.23 -33.62 39.22
C VAL A 494 56.77 -34.98 39.67
N GLU A 495 57.79 -35.00 40.55
CA GLU A 495 58.39 -36.24 41.06
C GLU A 495 57.64 -36.80 42.28
N ASP A 496 56.78 -36.00 42.92
CA ASP A 496 55.95 -36.42 44.04
C ASP A 496 54.67 -37.13 43.57
N TYR A 497 54.69 -38.47 43.66
CA TYR A 497 53.57 -39.33 43.29
C TYR A 497 52.26 -39.02 44.03
N ASP A 498 52.33 -38.45 45.24
CA ASP A 498 51.14 -38.12 46.04
C ASP A 498 50.39 -36.89 45.50
N THR A 499 51.01 -36.13 44.59
CA THR A 499 50.42 -34.92 43.95
C THR A 499 49.76 -35.19 42.60
N CYS A 500 49.89 -36.41 42.07
CA CYS A 500 49.42 -36.76 40.72
C CYS A 500 47.90 -36.58 40.53
N GLU A 501 47.08 -36.72 41.59
CA GLU A 501 45.62 -36.52 41.55
C GLU A 501 45.20 -35.06 41.27
N MET A 502 46.10 -34.11 41.48
CA MET A 502 45.86 -32.69 41.16
C MET A 502 45.85 -32.45 39.65
N CYS A 503 46.67 -33.20 38.90
CA CYS A 503 46.86 -33.03 37.47
C CYS A 503 46.15 -34.11 36.65
N HIS A 504 45.95 -35.32 37.18
CA HIS A 504 45.32 -36.43 36.46
C HIS A 504 43.87 -36.69 36.91
N LYS A 505 43.05 -37.10 35.95
CA LYS A 505 41.70 -37.66 36.17
C LYS A 505 41.82 -39.17 36.06
N TRP A 506 41.45 -39.89 37.11
CA TRP A 506 41.48 -41.36 37.17
C TRP A 506 40.06 -41.92 37.20
#